data_AF-A0A318D544-F1
#
_entry.id   AF-A0A318D544-F1
#
_cell.length_a   1.000
_cell.length_b   1.000
_cell.length_c   1.000
_cell.angle_alpha   90.00
_cell.angle_beta   90.00
_cell.angle_gamma   90.00
#
_symmetry.space_group_name_H-M   'P 1'
#
loop_
_entity.id
_entity.type
_entity.pdbx_description
1 polymer ?
#
loop_
_entity_poly.entity_id
_entity_poly.type
_entity_poly.pdbx_seq_one_letter_code
_entity_poly.pdbx_strand_id
1 'polypeptide(L)'
;MTKLSLKEKYLEELEQGKQLFDNKDYFPAFYHFERAHILGQPHYFRHVRSHYWMLRVGIKKAQFREIVGQIIRIFGSVGSLFGQYPVGNTGGANVSPFKPMPIPEDLKPYLEQ
;
A
#
# COMPACT_ATOMS: atom_id res chain seq x y z
N MET A 1 -12.58 -24.06 -0.92
CA MET A 1 -12.12 -22.72 -1.35
C MET A 1 -10.63 -22.65 -1.09
N THR A 2 -9.82 -22.54 -2.13
CA THR A 2 -8.35 -22.40 -2.01
C THR A 2 -8.03 -21.10 -1.28
N LYS A 3 -7.22 -21.18 -0.22
CA LYS A 3 -6.74 -19.99 0.50
C LYS A 3 -5.93 -19.14 -0.49
N LEU A 4 -6.28 -17.87 -0.67
CA LEU A 4 -5.52 -16.98 -1.54
C LEU A 4 -4.07 -16.87 -1.04
N SER A 5 -3.12 -16.80 -1.96
CA SER A 5 -1.75 -16.44 -1.65
C SER A 5 -1.64 -14.94 -1.37
N LEU A 6 -0.53 -14.52 -0.74
CA LEU A 6 -0.19 -13.09 -0.56
C LEU A 6 -0.27 -12.32 -1.87
N LYS A 7 0.24 -12.90 -2.96
CA LYS A 7 0.22 -12.28 -4.28
C LYS A 7 -1.21 -12.07 -4.78
N GLU A 8 -2.08 -13.06 -4.61
CA GLU A 8 -3.48 -12.96 -5.06
C GLU A 8 -4.25 -11.93 -4.24
N LYS A 9 -4.11 -11.94 -2.90
CA LYS A 9 -4.77 -10.94 -2.06
C LYS A 9 -4.25 -9.52 -2.34
N TYR A 10 -2.96 -9.36 -2.61
CA TYR A 10 -2.39 -8.08 -3.06
C TYR A 10 -3.05 -7.60 -4.36
N LEU A 11 -3.18 -8.48 -5.35
CA LEU A 11 -3.78 -8.12 -6.65
C LEU A 11 -5.26 -7.77 -6.49
N GLU A 12 -5.97 -8.47 -5.62
CA GLU A 12 -7.37 -8.18 -5.29
C GLU A 12 -7.54 -6.77 -4.70
N GLU A 13 -6.79 -6.42 -3.65
CA GLU A 13 -6.84 -5.08 -3.04
C GLU A 13 -6.44 -4.01 -4.05
N LEU A 14 -5.38 -4.26 -4.83
CA LEU A 14 -4.93 -3.31 -5.84
C LEU A 14 -6.01 -3.06 -6.90
N GLU A 15 -6.70 -4.11 -7.38
CA GLU A 15 -7.71 -3.99 -8.41
C GLU A 15 -8.99 -3.30 -7.91
N GLN A 16 -9.44 -3.62 -6.69
CA GLN A 16 -10.54 -2.91 -6.03
C GLN A 16 -10.22 -1.42 -5.89
N GLY A 17 -8.99 -1.08 -5.47
CA GLY A 17 -8.52 0.30 -5.40
C GLY A 17 -8.54 1.02 -6.75
N LYS A 18 -8.15 0.35 -7.85
CA LYS A 18 -8.22 0.93 -9.20
C LYS A 18 -9.65 1.18 -9.67
N GLN A 19 -10.56 0.22 -9.46
CA GLN A 19 -11.96 0.37 -9.86
C GLN A 19 -12.58 1.60 -9.17
N LEU A 20 -12.36 1.75 -7.86
CA LEU A 20 -12.81 2.91 -7.11
C LEU A 20 -12.12 4.20 -7.58
N PHE A 21 -10.82 4.15 -7.86
CA PHE A 21 -10.08 5.30 -8.40
C PHE A 21 -10.65 5.78 -9.74
N ASP A 22 -10.97 4.86 -10.65
CA ASP A 22 -11.52 5.15 -11.97
C ASP A 22 -12.94 5.71 -11.86
N ASN A 23 -13.72 5.28 -10.87
CA ASN A 23 -15.01 5.87 -10.48
C ASN A 23 -14.89 7.21 -9.74
N LYS A 24 -13.67 7.70 -9.48
CA LYS A 24 -13.36 8.93 -8.71
C LYS A 24 -13.68 8.84 -7.21
N ASP A 25 -13.91 7.63 -6.70
CA ASP A 25 -14.10 7.35 -5.27
C ASP A 25 -12.75 7.24 -4.55
N TYR A 26 -12.05 8.37 -4.45
CA TYR A 26 -10.65 8.39 -4.06
C TYR A 26 -10.38 7.99 -2.59
N PHE A 27 -11.33 8.22 -1.68
CA PHE A 27 -11.18 7.83 -0.27
C PHE A 27 -11.17 6.31 -0.10
N PRO A 28 -12.19 5.56 -0.56
CA PRO A 28 -12.14 4.10 -0.49
C PRO A 28 -11.05 3.51 -1.40
N ALA A 29 -10.73 4.15 -2.54
CA ALA A 29 -9.58 3.72 -3.35
C ALA A 29 -8.27 3.75 -2.55
N PHE A 30 -8.02 4.83 -1.79
CA PHE A 30 -6.83 4.96 -0.97
C PHE A 30 -6.75 3.88 0.11
N TYR A 31 -7.86 3.56 0.77
CA TYR A 31 -7.94 2.47 1.74
C TYR A 31 -7.47 1.12 1.16
N HIS A 32 -7.90 0.79 -0.06
CA HIS A 32 -7.43 -0.43 -0.73
C HIS A 32 -5.95 -0.35 -1.12
N PHE A 33 -5.44 0.84 -1.49
CA PHE A 33 -4.00 1.01 -1.75
C PHE A 33 -3.15 0.91 -0.47
N GLU A 34 -3.65 1.34 0.69
CA GLU A 34 -2.99 1.11 1.98
C GLU A 34 -2.85 -0.38 2.29
N ARG A 35 -3.89 -1.17 2.00
CA ARG A 35 -3.90 -2.62 2.22
C ARG A 35 -3.02 -3.35 1.22
N ALA A 36 -3.07 -2.96 -0.06
CA ALA A 36 -2.12 -3.41 -1.07
C ALA A 36 -0.68 -3.02 -0.71
N HIS A 37 -0.46 -1.87 -0.07
CA HIS A 37 0.86 -1.48 0.45
C HIS A 37 1.33 -2.44 1.54
N ILE A 38 0.52 -2.73 2.57
CA ILE A 38 0.85 -3.68 3.65
C ILE A 38 1.22 -5.06 3.08
N LEU A 39 0.39 -5.61 2.18
CA LEU A 39 0.66 -6.90 1.52
C LEU A 39 1.87 -6.83 0.58
N GLY A 40 2.17 -5.65 0.05
CA GLY A 40 3.26 -5.40 -0.87
C GLY A 40 4.62 -5.21 -0.21
N GLN A 41 4.69 -4.87 1.09
CA GLN A 41 5.94 -4.54 1.79
C GLN A 41 7.05 -5.61 1.63
N PRO A 42 6.77 -6.93 1.66
CA PRO A 42 7.79 -7.96 1.47
C PRO A 42 8.34 -8.06 0.04
N HIS A 43 7.74 -7.36 -0.94
CA HIS A 43 8.11 -7.47 -2.35
C HIS A 43 8.26 -6.09 -2.99
N TYR A 44 9.50 -5.67 -3.23
CA TYR A 44 9.86 -4.33 -3.74
C TYR A 44 8.93 -3.76 -4.83
N PHE A 45 8.71 -4.48 -5.93
CA PHE A 45 7.86 -3.97 -7.02
C PHE A 45 6.39 -3.77 -6.61
N ARG A 46 5.87 -4.59 -5.69
CA ARG A 46 4.49 -4.47 -5.20
C ARG A 46 4.38 -3.29 -4.25
N HIS A 47 5.37 -3.10 -3.39
CA HIS A 47 5.51 -1.96 -2.49
C HIS A 47 5.53 -0.64 -3.28
N VAL A 48 6.45 -0.50 -4.25
CA VAL A 48 6.55 0.70 -5.10
C VAL A 48 5.26 0.94 -5.88
N ARG A 49 4.65 -0.11 -6.43
CA ARG A 49 3.39 0.00 -7.16
C ARG A 49 2.24 0.51 -6.29
N SER A 50 2.16 0.09 -5.03
CA SER A 50 1.15 0.63 -4.10
C SER A 50 1.36 2.12 -3.85
N HIS A 51 2.60 2.55 -3.57
CA HIS A 51 2.92 3.97 -3.43
C HIS A 51 2.62 4.78 -4.69
N TYR A 52 2.86 4.22 -5.88
CA TYR A 52 2.49 4.88 -7.12
C TYR A 52 0.98 5.15 -7.20
N TRP A 53 0.13 4.21 -6.78
CA TRP A 53 -1.32 4.44 -6.77
C TRP A 53 -1.77 5.42 -5.68
N MET A 54 -1.15 5.39 -4.50
CA MET A 54 -1.36 6.39 -3.46
C MET A 54 -0.95 7.80 -3.95
N LEU A 55 0.16 7.91 -4.68
CA LEU A 55 0.61 9.16 -5.32
C LEU A 55 -0.44 9.66 -6.32
N ARG A 56 -0.99 8.76 -7.16
CA ARG A 56 -2.07 9.13 -8.10
C ARG A 56 -3.29 9.68 -7.37
N VAL A 57 -3.68 9.11 -6.23
CA VAL A 57 -4.76 9.66 -5.39
C VAL A 57 -4.39 11.06 -4.89
N GLY A 58 -3.18 11.25 -4.36
CA GLY A 58 -2.68 12.54 -3.92
C GLY A 58 -2.75 13.60 -5.01
N ILE A 59 -2.33 13.27 -6.24
CA ILE A 59 -2.44 14.15 -7.41
C ILE A 59 -3.91 14.48 -7.73
N LYS A 60 -4.79 13.48 -7.79
CA LYS A 60 -6.21 13.71 -8.12
C LYS A 60 -6.96 14.53 -7.07
N LYS A 61 -6.57 14.43 -5.80
CA LYS A 61 -7.15 15.21 -4.71
C LYS A 61 -6.40 16.51 -4.42
N ALA A 62 -5.37 16.86 -5.21
CA ALA A 62 -4.49 18.01 -4.97
C ALA A 62 -3.89 18.06 -3.54
N GLN A 63 -3.58 16.91 -2.97
CA GLN A 63 -3.06 16.78 -1.60
C GLN A 63 -1.53 16.81 -1.61
N PHE A 64 -0.96 18.02 -1.51
CA PHE A 64 0.49 18.22 -1.63
C PHE A 64 1.32 17.39 -0.64
N ARG A 65 0.88 17.29 0.62
CA ARG A 65 1.52 16.44 1.64
C ARG A 65 1.63 14.98 1.19
N GLU A 66 0.56 14.47 0.59
CA GLU A 66 0.51 13.10 0.09
C GLU A 66 1.44 12.91 -1.10
N ILE A 67 1.42 13.85 -2.05
CA ILE A 67 2.29 13.80 -3.24
C ILE A 67 3.78 13.72 -2.83
N VAL A 68 4.24 14.63 -1.99
CA VAL A 68 5.64 14.66 -1.54
C VAL A 68 5.98 13.42 -0.72
N GLY A 69 5.08 13.02 0.20
CA GLY A 69 5.27 11.84 1.04
C GLY A 69 5.41 10.55 0.22
N GLN A 70 4.60 10.38 -0.83
CA GLN A 70 4.65 9.20 -1.69
C GLN A 70 5.91 9.18 -2.57
N ILE A 71 6.36 10.33 -3.08
CA ILE A 71 7.63 10.40 -3.83
C ILE A 71 8.80 9.94 -2.96
N ILE A 72 8.91 10.45 -1.73
CA ILE A 72 9.96 10.05 -0.79
C ILE A 72 9.86 8.55 -0.48
N ARG A 73 8.65 8.04 -0.24
CA ARG A 73 8.43 6.63 0.11
C ARG A 73 8.72 5.67 -1.05
N ILE A 74 8.49 6.06 -2.30
CA ILE A 74 8.89 5.26 -3.48
C ILE A 74 10.40 4.99 -3.47
N PHE A 75 11.23 6.00 -3.20
CA PHE A 75 12.67 5.81 -3.05
C PHE A 75 13.01 5.02 -1.77
N GLY A 76 12.30 5.28 -0.67
CA GLY A 76 12.45 4.55 0.59
C GLY A 76 12.10 3.07 0.54
N SER A 77 11.26 2.63 -0.42
CA SER A 77 10.86 1.23 -0.58
C SER A 77 12.01 0.28 -0.92
N VAL A 78 13.20 0.79 -1.26
CA VAL A 78 14.42 -0.02 -1.49
C VAL A 78 14.72 -0.95 -0.31
N GLY A 79 14.35 -0.57 0.93
CA GLY A 79 14.46 -1.44 2.11
C GLY A 79 13.80 -2.81 1.96
N SER A 80 12.74 -2.92 1.16
CA SER A 80 12.07 -4.20 0.86
C SER A 80 12.96 -5.23 0.17
N LEU A 81 13.97 -4.80 -0.60
CA LEU A 81 14.94 -5.72 -1.21
C LEU A 81 15.78 -6.45 -0.15
N PHE A 82 15.90 -5.85 1.04
CA PHE A 82 16.67 -6.38 2.16
C PHE A 82 15.76 -6.92 3.29
N GLY A 83 14.45 -7.04 3.05
CA GLY A 83 13.49 -7.43 4.08
C GLY A 83 13.30 -6.41 5.21
N GLN A 84 13.71 -5.16 4.99
CA GLN A 84 13.63 -4.08 5.98
C GLN A 84 12.50 -3.12 5.65
N TYR A 85 11.40 -3.21 6.40
CA TYR A 85 10.25 -2.32 6.26
C TYR A 85 9.43 -2.27 7.57
N PRO A 86 8.69 -1.17 7.81
CA PRO A 86 7.84 -1.04 8.99
C PRO A 86 6.60 -1.91 8.86
N VAL A 87 6.63 -3.13 9.41
CA VAL A 87 5.53 -4.11 9.32
C VAL A 87 4.18 -3.45 9.65
N GLY A 88 3.21 -3.62 8.75
CA GLY A 88 1.82 -3.15 8.91
C GLY A 88 1.60 -1.65 8.69
N ASN A 89 2.65 -0.87 8.42
CA ASN A 89 2.50 0.55 8.09
C ASN A 89 1.57 0.73 6.88
N THR A 90 0.61 1.65 6.95
CA THR A 90 -0.37 1.84 5.87
C THR A 90 0.18 2.59 4.66
N GLY A 91 1.32 3.29 4.81
CA GLY A 91 1.99 3.95 3.69
C GLY A 91 1.61 5.42 3.48
N GLY A 92 0.54 5.92 4.12
CA GLY A 92 0.07 7.30 3.95
C GLY A 92 1.06 8.36 4.46
N ALA A 93 1.02 9.57 3.89
CA ALA A 93 1.89 10.67 4.35
C ALA A 93 1.45 11.27 5.71
N ASN A 94 0.30 10.84 6.22
CA ASN A 94 -0.21 11.16 7.56
C ASN A 94 0.46 10.36 8.69
N VAL A 95 1.18 9.28 8.38
CA VAL A 95 1.91 8.45 9.35
C VAL A 95 3.42 8.48 9.10
N SER A 96 4.21 8.24 10.15
CA SER A 96 5.66 8.12 10.03
C SER A 96 6.05 6.93 9.14
N PRO A 97 7.05 7.06 8.25
CA PRO A 97 7.53 5.96 7.40
C PRO A 97 8.33 4.91 8.16
N PHE A 98 8.68 5.13 9.43
CA PHE A 98 9.42 4.18 10.25
C PHE A 98 8.57 3.52 11.33
N LYS A 99 7.28 3.85 11.40
CA LYS A 99 6.37 3.39 12.47
C LYS A 99 5.78 2.02 12.09
N PRO A 100 6.09 0.92 12.82
CA PRO A 100 5.33 -0.32 12.71
C PRO A 100 3.91 -0.10 13.18
N MET A 101 2.96 -0.82 12.60
CA MET A 101 1.54 -0.72 12.92
C MET A 101 0.90 -2.12 12.97
N PRO A 102 -0.20 -2.31 13.71
CA PRO A 102 -0.92 -3.58 13.67
C PRO A 102 -1.35 -3.95 12.25
N ILE A 103 -1.11 -5.21 11.85
CA ILE A 103 -1.62 -5.76 10.60
C ILE A 103 -3.13 -5.97 10.76
N PRO A 104 -3.98 -5.52 9.82
CA PRO A 104 -5.41 -5.83 9.83
C PRO A 104 -5.64 -7.34 9.94
N GLU A 105 -6.58 -7.76 10.78
CA GLU A 105 -6.85 -9.18 11.09
C GLU A 105 -7.08 -10.03 9.85
N ASP A 106 -7.74 -9.46 8.84
CA ASP A 106 -8.04 -10.15 7.59
C ASP A 106 -6.83 -10.28 6.65
N LEU A 107 -5.74 -9.54 6.90
CA LEU A 107 -4.49 -9.60 6.15
C LEU A 107 -3.43 -10.52 6.79
N LYS A 108 -3.49 -10.74 8.11
CA LYS A 108 -2.53 -11.60 8.84
C LYS A 108 -2.31 -12.98 8.19
N PRO A 109 -3.36 -13.72 7.76
CA PRO A 109 -3.18 -15.07 7.21
C PRO A 109 -2.33 -15.17 5.94
N TYR A 110 -2.02 -14.04 5.30
CA TYR A 110 -1.21 -13.95 4.10
C TYR A 110 0.25 -13.53 4.37
N LEU A 111 0.51 -12.90 5.52
CA LEU A 111 1.82 -12.33 5.90
C LEU A 111 2.55 -13.17 6.95
N GLU A 112 1.80 -13.88 7.79
CA GLU A 112 2.31 -14.87 8.73
C GLU A 112 2.38 -16.22 8.01
N GLN A 113 3.56 -16.56 7.47
CA GLN A 113 3.90 -17.90 6.98
C GLN A 113 5.14 -18.40 7.72
#